data_AF-A0A951DEB5-F1
#
_entry.id   AF-A0A951DEB5-F1
#
_cell.length_a   1.000
_cell.length_b   1.000
_cell.length_c   1.000
_cell.angle_alpha   90.00
_cell.angle_beta   90.00
_cell.angle_gamma   90.00
#
_symmetry.space_group_name_H-M   'P 1'
#
loop_
_entity.id
_entity.type
_entity.pdbx_description
1 polymer ?
#
loop_
_entity_poly.entity_id
_entity_poly.type
_entity_poly.pdbx_seq_one_letter_code
_entity_poly.pdbx_strand_id
1 'polypeptide(L)' 'MSGLRFFVGLIVMGVVVPLTLFVLLEQHTVSQFLTIAATTFLSWGVADLLATVLSKPRLQNRSPQQALREDWERRSKE' A
#
# COMPACT_ATOMS: atom_id res chain seq x y z
N MET A 1 -12.25 0.20 -8.80
CA MET A 1 -11.15 -0.53 -9.47
C MET A 1 -11.74 -1.63 -10.33
N SER A 2 -11.24 -1.85 -11.55
CA SER A 2 -11.63 -3.04 -12.33
C SER A 2 -11.19 -4.30 -11.57
N GLY A 3 -12.09 -5.27 -11.36
CA GLY A 3 -11.80 -6.48 -10.58
C GLY A 3 -10.57 -7.23 -11.07
N LEU A 4 -10.27 -7.14 -12.37
CA LEU A 4 -9.07 -7.70 -12.99
C LEU A 4 -7.77 -7.16 -12.36
N ARG A 5 -7.69 -5.85 -12.10
CA ARG A 5 -6.48 -5.23 -11.54
C ARG A 5 -6.21 -5.66 -10.11
N PHE A 6 -7.28 -5.90 -9.35
CA PHE A 6 -7.18 -6.44 -7.99
C PHE A 6 -6.65 -7.88 -8.00
N PHE A 7 -7.21 -8.75 -8.86
CA PHE A 7 -6.74 -10.13 -9.01
C PHE A 7 -5.28 -10.22 -9.46
N VAL A 8 -4.89 -9.40 -10.43
CA VAL A 8 -3.49 -9.32 -10.87
C VAL A 8 -2.59 -8.85 -9.73
N GLY A 9 -2.99 -7.81 -8.99
CA GLY A 9 -2.27 -7.34 -7.81
C GLY A 9 -2.10 -8.42 -6.74
N LEU A 10 -3.15 -9.17 -6.45
CA LEU A 10 -3.14 -10.26 -5.47
C LEU A 10 -2.19 -11.38 -5.87
N ILE A 11 -2.20 -11.81 -7.13
CA ILE A 11 -1.30 -12.86 -7.63
C ILE A 11 0.15 -12.39 -7.63
N VAL A 12 0.41 -11.19 -8.13
CA VAL A 12 1.77 -10.64 -8.22
C VAL A 12 2.36 -10.43 -6.83
N MET A 13 1.63 -9.77 -5.94
CA MET A 13 2.13 -9.40 -4.61
C MET A 13 2.08 -10.56 -3.62
N GLY A 14 1.13 -11.49 -3.77
CA GLY A 14 0.98 -12.64 -2.88
C GLY A 14 1.83 -13.85 -3.26
N VAL A 15 2.22 -13.99 -4.54
CA VAL A 15 2.92 -15.19 -5.03
C VAL A 15 4.19 -14.85 -5.79
N VAL A 16 4.11 -14.02 -6.83
CA VAL A 16 5.27 -13.79 -7.72
C VAL A 16 6.41 -13.09 -7.00
N VAL A 17 6.12 -12.00 -6.30
CA VAL A 17 7.13 -11.21 -5.57
C VAL A 17 7.74 -11.99 -4.39
N PRO A 18 6.94 -12.68 -3.55
CA PRO A 18 7.52 -13.50 -2.49
C PRO A 18 8.37 -14.65 -3.03
N LEU A 19 7.96 -15.28 -4.14
CA LEU A 19 8.73 -16.34 -4.78
C LEU A 19 10.06 -15.84 -5.32
N THR A 20 10.07 -14.70 -6.03
CA THR A 20 11.32 -14.13 -6.54
C THR A 20 12.26 -13.72 -5.41
N LEU A 21 11.75 -13.08 -4.35
CA LEU A 21 12.56 -12.73 -3.18
C LEU A 21 13.10 -13.98 -2.48
N PHE A 22 12.28 -15.01 -2.29
CA PHE A 22 12.72 -16.25 -1.66
C PHE A 22 13.88 -16.92 -2.41
N VAL A 23 13.81 -16.95 -3.75
CA VAL A 23 14.88 -17.48 -4.60
C VAL A 23 16.12 -16.58 -4.58
N LEU A 24 15.95 -15.26 -4.71
CA LEU A 24 17.06 -14.30 -4.70
C LEU A 24 17.84 -14.26 -3.39
N LEU A 25 17.13 -14.45 -2.27
CA LEU A 25 17.72 -14.44 -0.93
C LEU A 25 18.20 -15.83 -0.49
N GLU A 26 18.15 -16.85 -1.37
CA GLU A 26 18.56 -18.23 -1.08
C GLU A 26 17.99 -18.76 0.25
N GLN A 27 16.71 -18.47 0.50
CA GLN A 27 16.06 -18.88 1.73
C GLN A 27 15.72 -20.37 1.66
N HIS A 28 15.89 -21.08 2.77
CA HIS A 28 15.72 -22.54 2.81
C HIS A 28 14.53 -23.00 3.65
N THR A 29 13.89 -22.07 4.37
CA THR A 29 12.82 -22.43 5.32
C THR A 29 11.47 -21.89 4.87
N VAL A 30 10.43 -22.70 5.09
CA VAL A 30 9.04 -22.32 4.79
C VAL A 30 8.61 -21.11 5.63
N SER A 31 9.12 -20.96 6.86
CA SER A 31 8.84 -19.79 7.70
C SER A 31 9.36 -18.49 7.10
N GLN A 32 10.56 -18.50 6.50
CA GLN A 32 11.10 -17.34 5.77
C GLN A 32 10.22 -17.00 4.55
N PHE A 33 9.79 -17.99 3.77
CA PHE A 33 8.87 -17.78 2.66
C PHE A 33 7.56 -17.12 3.11
N LEU A 34 6.92 -17.67 4.15
CA LEU A 34 5.68 -17.13 4.69
C LEU A 34 5.86 -15.71 5.26
N THR A 35 7.02 -15.42 5.85
CA THR A 35 7.34 -14.09 6.37
C THR A 35 7.45 -13.08 5.23
N ILE A 36 8.16 -13.42 4.16
CA ILE A 36 8.28 -12.59 2.95
C ILE A 36 6.90 -12.39 2.31
N ALA A 37 6.10 -13.44 2.20
CA ALA A 37 4.75 -13.35 1.64
C ALA A 37 3.83 -12.45 2.48
N ALA A 38 3.80 -12.65 3.80
CA ALA A 38 2.99 -11.87 4.71
C ALA A 38 3.39 -10.38 4.70
N THR A 39 4.69 -10.08 4.77
CA THR A 39 5.19 -8.70 4.76
C THR A 39 4.90 -8.00 3.44
N THR A 40 5.18 -8.66 2.31
CA THR A 40 4.90 -8.11 0.97
C THR A 40 3.41 -7.82 0.79
N PHE A 41 2.56 -8.77 1.15
CA PHE A 41 1.11 -8.63 1.02
C PHE A 41 0.55 -7.53 1.92
N LEU A 42 1.01 -7.47 3.18
CA LEU A 42 0.58 -6.45 4.13
C LEU A 42 1.00 -5.05 3.66
N SER A 43 2.26 -4.87 3.25
CA SER A 43 2.75 -3.60 2.73
C SER A 43 1.99 -3.14 1.49
N TRP A 44 1.71 -4.06 0.55
CA TRP A 44 0.89 -3.75 -0.61
C TRP A 44 -0.54 -3.35 -0.22
N GLY A 45 -1.20 -4.11 0.66
CA GLY A 45 -2.55 -3.80 1.12
C GLY A 45 -2.64 -2.44 1.83
N VAL A 46 -1.65 -2.09 2.64
CA VAL A 46 -1.55 -0.76 3.27
C VAL A 46 -1.37 0.32 2.21
N ALA A 47 -0.49 0.11 1.23
CA ALA A 47 -0.29 1.07 0.14
C ALA A 47 -1.55 1.28 -0.71
N ASP A 48 -2.30 0.21 -1.00
CA ASP A 48 -3.56 0.28 -1.75
C ASP A 48 -4.67 0.99 -0.96
N LEU A 49 -4.74 0.75 0.36
CA LEU A 49 -5.64 1.47 1.25
C LEU A 49 -5.30 2.96 1.30
N LEU A 50 -4.02 3.32 1.42
CA LEU A 50 -3.58 4.71 1.38
C LEU A 50 -3.88 5.37 0.04
N ALA A 51 -3.61 4.68 -1.07
CA ALA A 51 -3.94 5.16 -2.41
C ALA A 51 -5.44 5.40 -2.57
N THR A 52 -6.28 4.50 -2.05
CA THR A 52 -7.73 4.64 -2.03
C THR A 52 -8.16 5.85 -1.20
N VAL A 53 -7.58 6.03 -0.01
CA VAL A 53 -7.86 7.21 0.84
C VAL A 53 -7.49 8.50 0.11
N LEU A 54 -6.33 8.57 -0.52
CA LEU A 54 -5.86 9.75 -1.26
C LEU A 54 -6.65 10.01 -2.55
N SER A 55 -7.21 8.97 -3.16
CA SER A 55 -8.07 9.08 -4.35
C SER A 55 -9.46 9.65 -4.04
N LYS A 56 -9.82 9.85 -2.77
CA LYS A 56 -11.10 10.47 -2.41
C LYS A 56 -11.16 11.89 -3.00
N PRO A 57 -12.30 12.29 -3.62
CA PRO A 57 -12.43 13.57 -4.33
C PRO A 57 -12.06 14.80 -3.48
N ARG A 58 -12.25 14.69 -2.16
CA ARG A 58 -11.93 15.74 -1.18
C ARG A 58 -10.43 16.03 -1.03
N LEU A 59 -9.56 15.09 -1.42
CA LEU A 59 -8.09 15.17 -1.33
C LEU A 59 -7.42 15.30 -2.70
N GLN A 60 -8.10 14.89 -3.77
CA GLN A 60 -7.55 14.76 -5.13
C GLN A 60 -7.11 16.09 -5.77
N ASN A 61 -7.71 17.21 -5.36
CA ASN A 61 -7.40 18.55 -5.86
C ASN A 61 -6.80 19.48 -4.80
N ARG A 62 -6.35 18.93 -3.66
CA ARG A 62 -5.70 19.71 -2.59
C ARG A 62 -4.24 19.34 -2.52
N SER A 63 -3.36 20.35 -2.55
CA SER A 63 -1.97 20.10 -2.18
C SER A 63 -1.92 19.71 -0.69
N PRO A 64 -1.07 18.74 -0.29
CA PRO A 64 -0.90 18.37 1.12
C PRO A 64 -0.58 19.59 2.00
N GLN A 65 0.18 20.54 1.45
CA GLN A 65 0.50 21.82 2.10
C GLN A 65 -0.74 22.69 2.34
N GLN A 66 -1.65 22.82 1.39
CA GLN A 66 -2.89 23.58 1.59
C GLN A 66 -3.82 22.95 2.63
N ALA A 67 -3.93 21.61 2.63
CA ALA A 67 -4.77 20.92 3.60
C ALA A 67 -4.28 21.13 5.04
N LEU A 68 -2.95 21.03 5.26
CA LEU A 68 -2.35 21.27 6.57
C LEU A 68 -2.46 22.74 7.00
N ARG A 69 -2.31 23.68 6.07
CA ARG A 69 -2.43 25.12 6.36
C ARG A 69 -3.87 25.51 6.75
N GLU A 70 -4.87 25.00 6.03
CA GLU A 70 -6.28 25.23 6.35
C GLU A 70 -6.67 24.65 7.73
N ASP A 71 -6.17 23.46 8.07
CA ASP A 71 -6.43 22.84 9.37
C ASP A 71 -5.73 23.61 10.51
N TRP A 72 -4.53 24.12 10.27
CA TRP A 72 -3.81 24.97 11.21
C TRP A 72 -4.53 26.31 11.45
N GLU A 73 -4.97 26.98 10.38
CA GLU A 73 -5.75 28.21 10.46
C GLU A 73 -7.11 28.02 11.15
N ARG A 74 -7.71 26.84 11.03
CA ARG A 74 -8.93 26.49 11.78
C ARG A 74 -8.65 26.36 13.28
N ARG A 75 -7.61 25.61 13.65
CA ARG A 75 -7.24 25.40 15.06
C ARG A 75 -6.72 26.64 15.76
N SER A 76 -6.20 27.62 15.02
CA SER A 76 -5.75 28.89 15.60
C SER A 76 -6.86 29.92 15.77
N LYS A 77 -8.06 29.68 15.21
CA LYS A 77 -9.22 30.58 15.27
C LYS A 77 -10.30 30.10 16.25
N GLU A 78 -10.24 28.84 16.69
CA GLU A 78 -10.90 28.36 17.91
C GLU A 78 -10.07 28.71 19.15
#